data_AF-A0A1F8QW99-F1
#
_entry.id   AF-A0A1F8QW99-F1
#
_cell.length_a   1.000
_cell.length_b   1.000
_cell.length_c   1.000
_cell.angle_alpha   90.00
_cell.angle_beta   90.00
_cell.angle_gamma   90.00
#
_symmetry.space_group_name_H-M   'P 1'
#
loop_
_entity.id
_entity.type
_entity.pdbx_description
1 polymer ?
#
loop_
_entity_poly.entity_id
_entity_poly.type
_entity_poly.pdbx_seq_one_letter_code
_entity_poly.pdbx_strand_id
1 'polypeptide(L)'
;MNTRFLGMIFVIGTLFIFLNGFRIWGTSSPFPDTLSSLAYLLWGISGVCGIFGLIRLNALGSNAVARAFGFLPIIGFASMVVGECLHLLGLINADDPLYNMLSAIGWIGILVGMLVVGILTIAARTWSGWRRFVPLLTVIMVPIAFGIGQALGSQDLGALLFYSGWLLLGLVIATTEPTRGVQPGLVTG
;
A
#
# COMPACT_ATOMS: atom_id res chain seq x y z
N MET A 1 -12.55 -6.94 -14.21
CA MET A 1 -12.74 -6.32 -12.88
C MET A 1 -12.65 -4.83 -13.02
N ASN A 2 -13.60 -4.14 -12.40
CA ASN A 2 -13.67 -2.69 -12.33
C ASN A 2 -12.50 -2.15 -11.49
N THR A 3 -11.63 -1.31 -12.06
CA THR A 3 -10.50 -0.70 -11.33
C THR A 3 -10.97 0.15 -10.16
N ARG A 4 -12.15 0.78 -10.29
CA ARG A 4 -12.78 1.53 -9.20
C ARG A 4 -13.08 0.63 -8.00
N PHE A 5 -13.54 -0.59 -8.25
CA PHE A 5 -13.82 -1.56 -7.19
C PHE A 5 -12.54 -2.02 -6.46
N LEU A 6 -11.46 -2.27 -7.21
CA LEU A 6 -10.15 -2.58 -6.62
C LEU A 6 -9.61 -1.44 -5.75
N GLY A 7 -9.74 -0.20 -6.22
CA GLY A 7 -9.39 0.99 -5.44
C GLY A 7 -10.25 1.13 -4.18
N MET A 8 -11.55 0.90 -4.26
CA MET A 8 -12.46 0.95 -3.11
C MET A 8 -12.14 -0.12 -2.06
N ILE A 9 -11.82 -1.35 -2.46
CA ILE A 9 -11.35 -2.39 -1.53
C ILE A 9 -10.11 -1.88 -0.79
N PHE A 10 -9.17 -1.27 -1.51
CA PHE A 10 -7.95 -0.76 -0.92
C PHE A 10 -8.19 0.40 0.06
N VAL A 11 -9.09 1.32 -0.29
CA VAL A 11 -9.53 2.40 0.62
C VAL A 11 -10.11 1.82 1.89
N ILE A 12 -10.99 0.82 1.80
CA ILE A 12 -11.62 0.20 2.96
C ILE A 12 -10.56 -0.46 3.86
N GLY A 13 -9.69 -1.33 3.32
CA GLY A 13 -8.67 -1.98 4.14
C GLY A 13 -7.67 -0.99 4.75
N THR A 14 -7.33 0.08 4.03
CA THR A 14 -6.50 1.17 4.58
C THR A 14 -7.22 1.97 5.66
N LEU A 15 -8.53 2.17 5.53
CA LEU A 15 -9.32 2.83 6.57
C LEU A 15 -9.34 2.01 7.87
N PHE A 16 -9.40 0.68 7.78
CA PHE A 16 -9.33 -0.20 8.96
C PHE A 16 -8.02 -0.04 9.73
N ILE A 17 -6.86 -0.07 9.04
CA ILE A 17 -5.57 0.12 9.73
C ILE A 17 -5.37 1.56 10.22
N PHE A 18 -5.90 2.55 9.49
CA PHE A 18 -5.90 3.95 9.91
C PHE A 18 -6.72 4.16 11.19
N LEU A 19 -7.93 3.59 11.27
CA LEU A 19 -8.77 3.63 12.47
C LEU A 19 -8.16 2.83 13.63
N ASN A 20 -7.46 1.74 13.35
CA ASN A 20 -6.69 1.03 14.37
C ASN A 20 -5.60 1.93 14.98
N GLY A 21 -4.94 2.77 14.15
CA GLY A 21 -4.00 3.79 14.62
C GLY A 21 -4.62 4.78 15.62
N PHE A 22 -5.86 5.20 15.40
CA PHE A 22 -6.59 6.05 16.37
C PHE A 22 -6.94 5.30 17.65
N ARG A 23 -7.29 4.02 17.55
CA ARG A 23 -7.65 3.19 18.70
C ARG A 23 -6.48 2.99 19.66
N ILE A 24 -5.29 2.76 19.12
CA ILE A 24 -4.08 2.54 19.94
C ILE A 24 -3.42 3.84 20.38
N TRP A 25 -3.87 4.98 19.85
CA TRP A 25 -3.31 6.28 20.19
C TRP A 25 -3.42 6.56 21.69
N GLY A 26 -2.26 6.76 22.34
CA GLY A 26 -2.20 7.06 23.76
C GLY A 26 -2.35 5.83 24.65
N THR A 27 -2.41 4.63 24.08
CA THR A 27 -2.32 3.38 24.82
C THR A 27 -0.87 2.94 24.91
N SER A 28 -0.47 2.40 26.07
CA SER A 28 0.82 1.73 26.27
C SER A 28 0.76 0.23 25.91
N SER A 29 -0.31 -0.18 25.21
CA SER A 29 -0.55 -1.59 24.92
C SER A 29 0.55 -2.15 24.02
N PRO A 30 1.17 -3.28 24.41
CA PRO A 30 2.18 -3.91 23.58
C PRO A 30 1.53 -4.40 22.29
N PHE A 31 2.16 -4.01 21.17
CA PHE A 31 1.93 -4.59 19.85
C PHE A 31 2.07 -6.12 19.88
N PRO A 32 1.38 -6.87 19.01
CA PRO A 32 0.08 -6.62 18.37
C PRO A 32 -1.05 -7.43 19.04
N ASP A 33 -2.16 -6.79 19.39
CA ASP A 33 -3.38 -7.49 19.82
C ASP A 33 -4.17 -8.05 18.60
N THR A 34 -5.19 -8.86 18.89
CA THR A 34 -6.00 -9.53 17.85
C THR A 34 -6.63 -8.53 16.85
N LEU A 35 -7.09 -7.38 17.34
CA LEU A 35 -7.73 -6.38 16.47
C LEU A 35 -6.70 -5.69 15.56
N SER A 36 -5.49 -5.41 16.05
CA SER A 36 -4.41 -4.91 15.20
C SER A 36 -4.02 -5.91 14.13
N SER A 37 -3.93 -7.19 14.49
CA SER A 37 -3.60 -8.28 13.56
C SER A 37 -4.65 -8.39 12.43
N LEU A 38 -5.94 -8.30 12.78
CA LEU A 38 -7.03 -8.23 11.79
C LEU A 38 -6.93 -6.99 10.89
N ALA A 39 -6.56 -5.83 11.45
CA ALA A 39 -6.40 -4.61 10.66
C ALA A 39 -5.24 -4.73 9.66
N TYR A 40 -4.10 -5.30 10.07
CA TYR A 40 -2.96 -5.57 9.18
C TYR A 40 -3.31 -6.60 8.11
N LEU A 41 -4.06 -7.64 8.47
CA LEU A 41 -4.55 -8.65 7.52
C LEU A 41 -5.43 -8.03 6.44
N LEU A 42 -6.45 -7.25 6.85
CA LEU A 42 -7.36 -6.56 5.93
C LEU A 42 -6.60 -5.56 5.05
N TRP A 43 -5.67 -4.80 5.65
CA TRP A 43 -4.82 -3.89 4.89
C TRP A 43 -3.98 -4.64 3.86
N GLY A 44 -3.34 -5.75 4.23
CA GLY A 44 -2.51 -6.54 3.34
C GLY A 44 -3.28 -7.12 2.15
N ILE A 45 -4.44 -7.73 2.39
CA ILE A 45 -5.32 -8.27 1.34
C ILE A 45 -5.76 -7.13 0.41
N SER A 46 -6.18 -6.01 0.99
CA SER A 46 -6.63 -4.85 0.24
C SER A 46 -5.50 -4.18 -0.56
N GLY A 47 -4.26 -4.23 -0.04
CA GLY A 47 -3.05 -3.75 -0.69
C GLY A 47 -2.77 -4.51 -1.97
N VAL A 48 -2.87 -5.84 -1.94
CA VAL A 48 -2.79 -6.67 -3.15
C VAL A 48 -3.81 -6.21 -4.20
N CYS A 49 -5.07 -6.00 -3.80
CA CYS A 49 -6.11 -5.47 -4.69
C CYS A 49 -5.74 -4.08 -5.25
N GLY A 50 -5.20 -3.18 -4.42
CA GLY A 50 -4.72 -1.86 -4.81
C GLY A 50 -3.64 -1.92 -5.88
N ILE A 51 -2.62 -2.78 -5.71
CA ILE A 51 -1.55 -2.97 -6.68
C ILE A 51 -2.10 -3.49 -8.02
N PHE A 52 -3.01 -4.47 -7.99
CA PHE A 52 -3.68 -4.91 -9.23
C PHE A 52 -4.46 -3.77 -9.91
N GLY A 53 -5.13 -2.93 -9.13
CA GLY A 53 -5.84 -1.75 -9.63
C GLY A 53 -4.89 -0.78 -10.33
N LEU A 54 -3.76 -0.47 -9.69
CA LEU A 54 -2.71 0.42 -10.22
C LEU A 54 -2.11 -0.11 -11.53
N ILE A 55 -1.80 -1.41 -11.60
CA ILE A 55 -1.26 -2.04 -12.81
C ILE A 55 -2.30 -2.05 -13.94
N ARG A 56 -3.57 -2.31 -13.63
CA ARG A 56 -4.67 -2.28 -14.62
C ARG A 56 -4.95 -0.88 -15.16
N LEU A 57 -4.69 0.16 -14.37
CA LEU A 57 -4.78 1.55 -14.80
C LEU A 57 -3.59 2.00 -15.67
N ASN A 58 -2.68 1.08 -16.02
CA ASN A 58 -1.44 1.39 -16.75
C ASN A 58 -0.64 2.54 -16.10
N ALA A 59 -0.65 2.62 -14.76
CA ALA A 59 0.09 3.65 -14.04
C ALA A 59 1.61 3.59 -14.33
N LEU A 60 2.14 2.39 -14.59
CA LEU A 60 3.55 2.16 -14.93
C LEU A 60 3.84 2.22 -16.44
N GLY A 61 2.86 2.59 -17.28
CA GLY A 61 2.99 2.60 -18.74
C GLY A 61 2.71 1.25 -19.41
N SER A 62 2.98 1.19 -20.73
CA SER A 62 2.70 0.02 -21.58
C SER A 62 3.82 -1.03 -21.58
N ASN A 63 4.99 -0.71 -21.03
CA ASN A 63 6.15 -1.61 -21.02
C ASN A 63 5.88 -2.83 -20.11
N ALA A 64 5.96 -4.03 -20.68
CA ALA A 64 5.70 -5.28 -19.96
C ALA A 64 6.65 -5.51 -18.76
N VAL A 65 7.92 -5.12 -18.89
CA VAL A 65 8.93 -5.23 -17.83
C VAL A 65 8.60 -4.29 -16.67
N ALA A 66 8.24 -3.04 -16.97
CA ALA A 66 7.81 -2.09 -15.95
C ALA A 66 6.57 -2.60 -15.20
N ARG A 67 5.61 -3.18 -15.93
CA ARG A 67 4.41 -3.80 -15.34
C ARG A 67 4.74 -5.01 -14.47
N ALA A 68 5.74 -5.82 -14.85
CA ALA A 68 6.22 -6.94 -14.03
C ALA A 68 6.82 -6.45 -12.70
N PHE A 69 7.64 -5.40 -12.72
CA PHE A 69 8.14 -4.76 -11.51
C PHE A 69 7.02 -4.17 -10.63
N GLY A 70 5.88 -3.82 -11.24
CA GLY A 70 4.67 -3.43 -10.52
C GLY A 70 4.15 -4.47 -9.52
N PHE A 71 4.51 -5.75 -9.68
CA PHE A 71 4.11 -6.82 -8.77
C PHE A 71 5.01 -6.98 -7.54
N LEU A 72 6.16 -6.29 -7.46
CA LEU A 72 7.07 -6.40 -6.32
C LEU A 72 6.39 -6.15 -4.95
N PRO A 73 5.54 -5.12 -4.76
CA PRO A 73 4.88 -4.88 -3.47
C PRO A 73 3.96 -6.04 -3.05
N ILE A 74 3.45 -6.84 -3.99
CA ILE A 74 2.56 -7.96 -3.68
C ILE A 74 3.30 -9.03 -2.88
N ILE A 75 4.61 -9.22 -3.09
CA ILE A 75 5.41 -10.15 -2.29
C ILE A 75 5.40 -9.72 -0.81
N GLY A 76 5.60 -8.42 -0.56
CA GLY A 76 5.56 -7.89 0.79
C GLY A 76 4.17 -7.99 1.42
N PHE A 77 3.12 -7.59 0.70
CA PHE A 77 1.75 -7.74 1.19
C PHE A 77 1.38 -9.20 1.47
N ALA A 78 1.77 -10.13 0.59
CA ALA A 78 1.52 -11.55 0.78
C ALA A 78 2.25 -12.10 2.02
N SER A 79 3.52 -11.72 2.22
CA SER A 79 4.29 -12.10 3.41
C SER A 79 3.62 -11.61 4.69
N MET A 80 3.14 -10.36 4.70
CA MET A 80 2.42 -9.80 5.85
C MET A 80 1.10 -10.52 6.10
N VAL A 81 0.31 -10.80 5.05
CA VAL A 81 -0.95 -11.56 5.18
C VAL A 81 -0.70 -12.95 5.74
N VAL A 82 0.35 -13.65 5.29
CA VAL A 82 0.72 -14.97 5.82
C VAL A 82 1.12 -14.87 7.30
N GLY A 83 1.95 -13.89 7.67
CA GLY A 83 2.37 -13.67 9.06
C GLY A 83 1.18 -13.42 9.99
N GLU A 84 0.28 -12.51 9.61
CA GLU A 84 -0.92 -12.19 10.39
C GLU A 84 -1.91 -13.35 10.47
N CYS A 85 -2.09 -14.12 9.39
CA CYS A 85 -2.91 -15.33 9.42
C CYS A 85 -2.36 -16.37 10.41
N LEU A 86 -1.06 -16.64 10.38
CA LEU A 86 -0.44 -17.61 11.28
C LEU A 86 -0.53 -17.15 12.74
N HIS A 87 -0.35 -15.84 12.99
CA HIS A 87 -0.51 -15.24 14.32
C HIS A 87 -1.95 -15.36 14.84
N LEU A 88 -2.94 -14.99 14.02
CA LEU A 88 -4.35 -15.08 14.38
C LEU A 88 -4.84 -16.52 14.61
N LEU A 89 -4.24 -17.49 13.92
CA LEU A 89 -4.51 -18.92 14.14
C LEU A 89 -3.82 -19.49 15.39
N GLY A 90 -3.01 -18.69 16.10
CA GLY A 90 -2.24 -19.13 17.27
C GLY A 90 -1.13 -20.11 16.93
N LEU A 91 -0.70 -20.17 15.66
CA LEU A 91 0.36 -21.07 15.19
C LEU A 91 1.75 -20.49 15.45
N ILE A 92 1.85 -19.16 15.52
CA ILE A 92 3.06 -18.40 15.88
C ILE A 92 2.65 -17.22 16.77
N ASN A 93 3.58 -16.73 17.58
CA ASN A 93 3.45 -15.53 18.40
C ASN A 93 4.25 -14.37 17.80
N ALA A 94 3.97 -13.14 18.25
CA ALA A 94 4.68 -11.95 17.80
C ALA A 94 6.20 -11.98 18.10
N ASP A 95 6.60 -12.67 19.17
CA ASP A 95 8.01 -12.83 19.55
C ASP A 95 8.73 -13.91 18.74
N ASP A 96 8.00 -14.73 17.97
CA ASP A 96 8.62 -15.84 17.23
C ASP A 96 9.50 -15.33 16.08
N PRO A 97 10.68 -15.94 15.85
CA PRO A 97 11.57 -15.54 14.75
C PRO A 97 10.89 -15.58 13.37
N LEU A 98 9.96 -16.52 13.16
CA LEU A 98 9.21 -16.65 11.92
C LEU A 98 8.27 -15.46 11.69
N TYR A 99 7.55 -15.00 12.72
CA TYR A 99 6.70 -13.81 12.63
C TYR A 99 7.53 -12.57 12.28
N ASN A 100 8.65 -12.38 12.99
CA ASN A 100 9.56 -11.26 12.76
C ASN A 100 10.17 -11.29 11.35
N MET A 101 10.54 -12.47 10.85
CA MET A 101 11.04 -12.64 9.48
C MET A 101 9.96 -12.29 8.43
N LEU A 102 8.74 -12.81 8.58
CA LEU A 102 7.64 -12.53 7.66
C LEU A 102 7.25 -11.05 7.66
N SER A 103 7.25 -10.42 8.84
CA SER A 103 7.03 -8.98 9.01
C SER A 103 8.14 -8.16 8.35
N ALA A 104 9.41 -8.53 8.53
CA ALA A 104 10.53 -7.85 7.90
C ALA A 104 10.49 -7.95 6.36
N ILE A 105 10.25 -9.15 5.82
CA ILE A 105 10.05 -9.36 4.38
C ILE A 105 8.84 -8.54 3.89
N GLY A 106 7.77 -8.51 4.69
CA GLY A 106 6.56 -7.75 4.40
C GLY A 106 6.85 -6.27 4.20
N TRP A 107 7.43 -5.64 5.23
CA TRP A 107 7.77 -4.21 5.20
C TRP A 107 8.78 -3.87 4.12
N ILE A 108 9.88 -4.62 4.01
CA ILE A 108 10.91 -4.36 3.00
C ILE A 108 10.33 -4.52 1.59
N GLY A 109 9.58 -5.59 1.34
CA GLY A 109 8.96 -5.86 0.04
C GLY A 109 7.96 -4.78 -0.36
N ILE A 110 7.14 -4.32 0.58
CA ILE A 110 6.18 -3.23 0.35
C ILE A 110 6.92 -1.93 0.04
N LEU A 111 7.90 -1.52 0.85
CA LEU A 111 8.60 -0.23 0.70
C LEU A 111 9.47 -0.18 -0.55
N VAL A 112 10.30 -1.22 -0.77
CA VAL A 112 11.15 -1.29 -1.97
C VAL A 112 10.30 -1.44 -3.22
N GLY A 113 9.27 -2.28 -3.18
CA GLY A 113 8.33 -2.44 -4.29
C GLY A 113 7.65 -1.12 -4.63
N MET A 114 7.13 -0.41 -3.64
CA MET A 114 6.43 0.85 -3.86
C MET A 114 7.36 1.98 -4.30
N LEU A 115 8.63 1.94 -3.89
CA LEU A 115 9.64 2.88 -4.37
C LEU A 115 9.83 2.71 -5.89
N VAL A 116 10.00 1.46 -6.34
CA VAL A 116 10.09 1.13 -7.77
C VAL A 116 8.80 1.53 -8.51
N VAL A 117 7.62 1.19 -7.97
CA VAL A 117 6.33 1.57 -8.57
C VAL A 117 6.20 3.10 -8.67
N GLY A 118 6.60 3.84 -7.64
CA GLY A 118 6.59 5.30 -7.63
C GLY A 118 7.48 5.89 -8.72
N ILE A 119 8.73 5.45 -8.80
CA ILE A 119 9.67 5.91 -9.83
C ILE A 119 9.13 5.61 -11.24
N LEU A 120 8.64 4.39 -11.46
CA LEU A 120 8.10 3.97 -12.75
C LEU A 120 6.83 4.74 -13.12
N THR A 121 5.94 5.02 -12.16
CA THR A 121 4.72 5.81 -12.40
C THR A 121 5.04 7.24 -12.82
N ILE A 122 6.03 7.85 -12.16
CA ILE A 122 6.51 9.20 -12.52
C ILE A 122 7.16 9.20 -13.90
N ALA A 123 8.02 8.22 -14.19
CA ALA A 123 8.72 8.10 -15.46
C ALA A 123 7.77 7.83 -16.63
N ALA A 124 6.76 6.98 -16.43
CA ALA A 124 5.79 6.61 -17.45
C ALA A 124 4.83 7.76 -17.82
N ARG A 125 4.64 8.74 -16.93
CA ARG A 125 3.79 9.93 -17.13
C ARG A 125 2.37 9.61 -17.60
N THR A 126 1.86 8.41 -17.32
CA THR A 126 0.50 8.01 -17.75
C THR A 126 -0.59 8.64 -16.91
N TRP A 127 -0.29 8.95 -15.63
CA TRP A 127 -1.14 9.73 -14.75
C TRP A 127 -0.77 11.20 -14.81
N SER A 128 -1.79 12.07 -14.89
CA SER A 128 -1.61 13.51 -14.98
C SER A 128 -1.50 14.18 -13.61
N GLY A 129 -0.85 15.35 -13.58
CA GLY A 129 -0.76 16.22 -12.42
C GLY A 129 -0.06 15.58 -11.22
N TRP A 130 -0.64 15.76 -10.03
CA TRP A 130 -0.07 15.29 -8.77
C TRP A 130 -0.23 13.78 -8.56
N ARG A 131 -1.21 13.13 -9.23
CA ARG A 131 -1.56 11.71 -9.02
C ARG A 131 -0.37 10.77 -9.26
N ARG A 132 0.49 11.07 -10.22
CA ARG A 132 1.69 10.26 -10.54
C ARG A 132 2.70 10.16 -9.40
N PHE A 133 2.68 11.09 -8.45
CA PHE A 133 3.60 11.10 -7.30
C PHE A 133 3.06 10.32 -6.10
N VAL A 134 1.78 9.94 -6.11
CA VAL A 134 1.12 9.31 -4.96
C VAL A 134 1.71 7.94 -4.60
N PRO A 135 2.06 7.05 -5.56
CA PRO A 135 2.72 5.80 -5.16
C PRO A 135 4.06 6.04 -4.47
N LEU A 136 4.85 7.02 -4.92
CA LEU A 136 6.11 7.39 -4.26
C LEU A 136 5.86 8.00 -2.88
N LEU A 137 4.80 8.78 -2.72
CA LEU A 137 4.40 9.38 -1.44
C LEU A 137 4.21 8.30 -0.35
N THR A 138 3.68 7.12 -0.69
CA THR A 138 3.50 6.03 0.30
C THR A 138 4.80 5.58 0.96
N VAL A 139 5.94 5.72 0.28
CA VAL A 139 7.27 5.39 0.82
C VAL A 139 7.89 6.59 1.52
N ILE A 140 7.79 7.78 0.92
CA ILE A 140 8.32 9.02 1.50
C ILE A 140 7.63 9.38 2.82
N MET A 141 6.36 8.98 2.98
CA MET A 141 5.66 9.18 4.24
C MET A 141 6.27 8.41 5.40
N VAL A 142 7.08 7.36 5.21
CA VAL A 142 7.76 6.69 6.34
C VAL A 142 8.66 7.66 7.11
N PRO A 143 9.74 8.24 6.52
CA PRO A 143 10.60 9.15 7.26
C PRO A 143 9.89 10.44 7.68
N ILE A 144 8.97 10.96 6.87
CA ILE A 144 8.24 12.19 7.22
C ILE A 144 7.30 11.96 8.40
N ALA A 145 6.46 10.94 8.33
CA ALA A 145 5.43 10.70 9.33
C ALA A 145 6.04 10.28 10.67
N PHE A 146 7.00 9.35 10.67
CA PHE A 146 7.66 8.96 11.91
C PHE A 146 8.61 10.05 12.44
N GLY A 147 9.21 10.87 11.58
CA GLY A 147 9.97 12.06 11.99
C GLY A 147 9.10 13.09 12.70
N ILE A 148 7.92 13.41 12.14
CA ILE A 148 6.92 14.28 12.78
C ILE A 148 6.41 13.65 14.07
N GLY A 149 6.09 12.35 14.06
CA GLY A 149 5.66 11.62 15.25
C GLY A 149 6.67 11.68 16.38
N GLN A 150 7.96 11.51 16.08
CA GLN A 150 9.03 11.69 17.07
C GLN A 150 9.11 13.12 17.58
N ALA A 151 9.06 14.12 16.70
CA ALA A 151 9.13 15.53 17.08
C ALA A 151 7.96 15.96 17.98
N LEU A 152 6.80 15.33 17.84
CA LEU A 152 5.59 15.57 18.63
C LEU A 152 5.44 14.61 19.82
N GLY A 153 6.39 13.70 20.04
CA GLY A 153 6.37 12.73 21.13
C GLY A 153 5.29 11.64 21.02
N SER A 154 4.78 11.36 19.81
CA SER A 154 3.75 10.34 19.56
C SER A 154 4.03 9.57 18.27
N GLN A 155 4.47 8.31 18.41
CA GLN A 155 4.66 7.40 17.27
C GLN A 155 3.33 7.02 16.60
N ASP A 156 2.23 6.97 17.36
CA ASP A 156 0.88 6.69 16.84
C ASP A 156 0.45 7.76 15.83
N LEU A 157 0.75 9.03 16.11
CA LEU A 157 0.51 10.12 15.18
C LEU A 157 1.34 9.95 13.90
N GLY A 158 2.58 9.46 14.02
CA GLY A 158 3.37 9.07 12.87
C GLY A 158 2.74 7.92 12.06
N ALA A 159 2.21 6.89 12.72
CA ALA A 159 1.50 5.82 12.03
C ALA A 159 0.24 6.32 11.30
N LEU A 160 -0.55 7.19 11.92
CA LEU A 160 -1.74 7.81 11.32
C LEU A 160 -1.38 8.60 10.06
N LEU A 161 -0.37 9.46 10.16
CA LEU A 161 0.13 10.22 9.01
C LEU A 161 0.63 9.28 7.92
N PHE A 162 1.37 8.23 8.26
CA PHE A 162 1.83 7.23 7.29
C PHE A 162 0.67 6.58 6.52
N TYR A 163 -0.35 6.09 7.23
CA TYR A 163 -1.52 5.45 6.61
C TYR A 163 -2.40 6.41 5.80
N SER A 164 -2.35 7.72 6.06
CA SER A 164 -3.04 8.71 5.22
C SER A 164 -2.51 8.74 3.78
N GLY A 165 -1.20 8.51 3.57
CA GLY A 165 -0.59 8.41 2.24
C GLY A 165 -1.10 7.19 1.47
N TRP A 166 -1.29 6.07 2.17
CA TRP A 166 -1.89 4.86 1.62
C TRP A 166 -3.37 5.05 1.27
N LEU A 167 -4.11 5.77 2.12
CA LEU A 167 -5.52 6.08 1.87
C LEU A 167 -5.66 6.92 0.60
N LEU A 168 -4.78 7.91 0.43
CA LEU A 168 -4.70 8.73 -0.78
C LEU A 168 -4.41 7.88 -2.01
N LEU A 169 -3.50 6.90 -1.92
CA LEU A 169 -3.22 5.96 -3.02
C LEU A 169 -4.49 5.18 -3.41
N GLY A 170 -5.20 4.62 -2.43
CA GLY A 170 -6.48 3.95 -2.67
C GLY A 170 -7.50 4.85 -3.37
N LEU A 171 -7.64 6.09 -2.90
CA LEU A 171 -8.55 7.08 -3.50
C LEU A 171 -8.17 7.43 -4.94
N VAL A 172 -6.87 7.59 -5.24
CA VAL A 172 -6.41 7.84 -6.61
C VAL A 172 -6.71 6.65 -7.51
N ILE A 173 -6.49 5.42 -7.06
CA ILE A 173 -6.82 4.22 -7.84
C ILE A 173 -8.34 4.13 -8.07
N ALA A 174 -9.15 4.45 -7.05
CA ALA A 174 -10.61 4.39 -7.15
C ALA A 174 -11.20 5.43 -8.10
N THR A 175 -10.56 6.60 -8.23
CA THR A 175 -11.08 7.76 -8.97
C THR A 175 -10.38 8.02 -10.31
N THR A 176 -9.33 7.26 -10.65
CA THR A 176 -8.65 7.40 -11.94
C THR A 176 -9.33 6.56 -13.00
N GLU A 177 -9.57 7.18 -14.16
CA GLU A 177 -10.09 6.50 -15.32
C GLU A 177 -8.95 5.85 -16.11
N PRO A 178 -9.16 4.67 -16.70
CA PRO A 178 -8.16 4.07 -17.58
C PRO A 178 -7.86 5.02 -18.74
N THR A 179 -6.60 5.38 -18.93
CA THR A 179 -6.17 6.14 -20.11
C THR A 179 -6.53 5.31 -21.34
N ARG A 180 -7.46 5.79 -22.18
CA ARG A 180 -7.79 5.15 -23.46
C ARG A 180 -6.50 5.06 -24.26
N GLY A 181 -6.06 3.84 -24.57
CA GLY A 181 -4.96 3.64 -25.49
C GLY A 181 -5.29 4.39 -26.78
N VAL A 182 -4.36 5.22 -27.26
CA VAL A 182 -4.44 5.80 -28.61
C VAL A 182 -4.66 4.63 -29.56
N GLN A 183 -5.81 4.56 -30.21
CA GLN A 183 -6.03 3.59 -31.29
C GLN A 183 -5.06 3.93 -32.41
N PRO A 184 -4.09 3.08 -32.74
CA PRO A 184 -3.26 3.28 -33.92
C PRO A 184 -4.12 2.90 -35.13
N GLY A 185 -4.82 3.86 -35.74
CA GLY A 185 -5.66 3.53 -36.90
C GLY A 185 -6.65 4.53 -37.46
N LEU A 186 -6.70 5.79 -37.01
CA LEU A 186 -7.52 6.82 -37.66
C LEU A 186 -6.64 7.97 -38.13
N VAL A 187 -5.77 7.66 -39.10
CA VAL A 187 -5.29 8.63 -40.07
C VAL A 187 -6.00 8.27 -41.38
N THR A 188 -7.26 8.67 -41.50
CA THR A 188 -7.95 8.75 -42.79
C THR A 188 -7.71 10.16 -43.32
N GLY A 189 -6.62 10.30 -44.09
CA GLY A 189 -6.50 11.35 -45.09
C GLY A 189 -7.18 10.93 -46.38
#